data_AF-A0A958X5S2-F1
#
_entry.id   AF-A0A958X5S2-F1
#
_cell.length_a   1.000
_cell.length_b   1.000
_cell.length_c   1.000
_cell.angle_alpha   90.00
_cell.angle_beta   90.00
_cell.angle_gamma   90.00
#
_symmetry.space_group_name_H-M   'P 1'
#
loop_
_entity.id
_entity.type
_entity.pdbx_description
1 polymer ?
#
loop_
_entity_poly.entity_id
_entity_poly.type
_entity_poly.pdbx_seq_one_letter_code
_entity_poly.pdbx_strand_id
1 'polypeptide(L)'
;MNIRKILCCLLLCGIALVDLNAQQGGVEYYSTKQGLSQGFVSALLQDSEGFIWVGTKNGLNRFDGYKFEVFTSDPYNEFSLSNDFINDLSEYGDYLLVSTVWGGLNILHKKTKRIYRILL
;
A
#
# COMPACT_ATOMS: atom_id res chain seq x y z
N MET A 1 -31.88 42.70 -24.54
CA MET A 1 -31.09 42.10 -23.44
C MET A 1 -30.60 40.74 -23.92
N ASN A 2 -29.27 40.53 -24.01
CA ASN A 2 -28.69 39.45 -24.81
C ASN A 2 -28.64 38.13 -24.01
N ILE A 3 -29.42 37.13 -24.45
CA ILE A 3 -29.58 35.80 -23.81
C ILE A 3 -28.24 35.13 -23.46
N ARG A 4 -27.20 35.38 -24.27
CA ARG A 4 -25.84 34.85 -24.04
C ARG A 4 -25.20 35.37 -22.75
N LYS A 5 -25.49 36.62 -22.35
CA LYS A 5 -24.96 37.19 -21.10
C LYS A 5 -25.63 36.58 -19.87
N ILE A 6 -26.93 36.28 -19.96
CA ILE A 6 -27.69 35.64 -18.87
C ILE A 6 -27.22 34.20 -18.67
N LEU A 7 -26.98 33.45 -19.75
CA LEU A 7 -26.47 32.08 -19.68
C LEU A 7 -25.06 31.99 -19.05
N CYS A 8 -24.18 32.95 -19.37
CA CYS A 8 -22.84 33.04 -18.80
C CYS A 8 -22.87 33.34 -17.30
N CYS A 9 -23.73 34.26 -16.86
CA CYS A 9 -23.90 34.58 -15.44
C CYS A 9 -24.47 33.39 -14.64
N LEU A 10 -25.39 32.61 -15.21
CA LEU A 10 -25.94 31.42 -14.54
C LEU A 10 -24.91 30.28 -14.41
N LEU A 11 -24.05 30.08 -15.41
CA LEU A 11 -22.94 29.11 -15.35
C LEU A 11 -21.87 29.52 -14.32
N LEU A 12 -21.54 30.81 -14.23
CA LEU A 12 -20.60 31.34 -13.23
C LEU A 12 -21.16 31.31 -11.80
N CYS A 13 -22.46 31.55 -11.60
CA CYS A 13 -23.11 31.47 -10.28
C CYS A 13 -23.26 30.02 -9.79
N GLY A 14 -23.52 29.06 -10.69
CA GLY A 14 -23.63 27.64 -10.34
C GLY A 14 -22.32 27.04 -9.83
N ILE A 15 -21.18 27.53 -10.32
CA ILE A 15 -19.83 27.13 -9.84
C ILE A 15 -19.53 27.73 -8.46
N ALA A 16 -20.18 28.82 -8.06
CA ALA A 16 -19.99 29.44 -6.73
C ALA A 16 -20.85 28.81 -5.62
N LEU A 17 -21.81 27.95 -5.97
CA LEU A 17 -22.71 27.26 -5.03
C LEU A 17 -22.30 25.83 -4.70
N VAL A 18 -21.21 25.32 -5.29
CA VAL A 18 -20.61 24.08 -4.80
C VAL A 18 -19.92 24.43 -3.49
N ASP A 19 -20.47 23.96 -2.38
CA ASP A 19 -19.82 24.03 -1.08
C ASP A 19 -18.39 23.48 -1.24
N LEU A 20 -17.41 24.37 -1.12
CA LEU A 20 -16.00 24.02 -0.94
C LEU A 20 -15.85 23.46 0.48
N ASN A 21 -16.47 22.32 0.73
CA ASN A 21 -16.10 21.51 1.87
C ASN A 21 -14.67 21.07 1.61
N ALA A 22 -13.72 21.76 2.24
CA ALA A 22 -12.40 21.21 2.47
C ALA A 22 -12.61 19.80 3.00
N GLN A 23 -12.00 18.81 2.34
CA GLN A 23 -12.12 17.41 2.74
C GLN A 23 -11.74 17.36 4.22
N GLN A 24 -12.69 17.10 5.12
CA GLN A 24 -12.39 17.01 6.54
C GLN A 24 -11.44 15.82 6.68
N GLY A 25 -10.16 16.11 6.98
CA GLY A 25 -9.14 15.10 7.13
C GLY A 25 -9.56 14.14 8.26
N GLY A 26 -9.92 12.92 7.88
CA GLY A 26 -10.20 11.83 8.81
C GLY A 26 -8.96 10.98 9.04
N VAL A 27 -8.87 10.36 10.21
CA VAL A 27 -7.93 9.26 10.43
C VAL A 27 -8.65 7.96 10.14
N GLU A 28 -8.12 7.19 9.19
CA GLU A 28 -8.60 5.84 8.90
C GLU A 28 -7.77 4.82 9.68
N TYR A 29 -8.46 3.84 10.25
CA TYR A 29 -7.83 2.78 11.04
C TYR A 29 -7.92 1.45 10.28
N TYR A 30 -6.76 0.88 9.98
CA TYR A 30 -6.64 -0.42 9.34
C TYR A 30 -6.12 -1.45 10.35
N SER A 31 -6.80 -2.58 10.45
CA SER A 31 -6.49 -3.67 11.36
C SER A 31 -6.68 -5.01 10.65
N THR A 32 -6.57 -6.11 11.40
CA THR A 32 -6.88 -7.45 10.89
C THR A 32 -8.30 -7.58 10.35
N LYS A 33 -9.24 -6.74 10.81
CA LYS A 33 -10.61 -6.67 10.28
C LYS A 33 -10.68 -6.14 8.84
N GLN A 34 -9.67 -5.39 8.39
CA GLN A 34 -9.59 -4.81 7.05
C GLN A 34 -8.61 -5.58 6.14
N GLY A 35 -8.01 -6.66 6.62
CA GLY A 35 -7.12 -7.51 5.83
C GLY A 35 -5.62 -7.39 6.14
N LEU A 36 -5.22 -6.50 7.05
CA LEU A 36 -3.85 -6.50 7.56
C LEU A 36 -3.55 -7.85 8.23
N SER A 37 -2.43 -8.48 7.93
CA SER A 37 -2.16 -9.83 8.42
C SER A 37 -2.02 -9.91 9.94
N GLN A 38 -1.45 -8.89 10.57
CA GLN A 38 -1.25 -8.83 12.02
C GLN A 38 -1.01 -7.39 12.51
N GLY A 39 -1.40 -7.09 13.77
CA GLY A 39 -1.40 -5.73 14.31
C GLY A 39 -0.07 -5.18 14.83
N PHE A 40 0.99 -5.97 14.87
CA PHE A 40 2.35 -5.52 15.19
C PHE A 40 3.03 -5.15 13.86
N VAL A 41 2.98 -3.87 13.53
CA VAL A 41 3.64 -3.29 12.35
C VAL A 41 5.06 -2.91 12.72
N SER A 42 6.04 -3.45 11.99
CA SER A 42 7.48 -3.26 12.22
C SER A 42 8.16 -2.44 11.14
N ALA A 43 7.62 -2.42 9.92
CA ALA A 43 8.18 -1.70 8.79
C ALA A 43 7.07 -1.13 7.89
N LEU A 44 7.34 0.03 7.29
CA LEU A 44 6.45 0.71 6.35
C LEU A 44 7.27 1.30 5.21
N LEU A 45 6.81 1.11 3.97
CA LEU A 45 7.43 1.68 2.78
C LEU A 45 6.35 1.98 1.73
N GLN A 46 6.34 3.17 1.14
CA GLN A 46 5.61 3.40 -0.10
C GLN A 46 6.54 3.16 -1.27
N ASP A 47 6.15 2.30 -2.22
CA ASP A 47 6.94 2.08 -3.42
C ASP A 47 6.73 3.18 -4.48
N SER A 48 7.60 3.20 -5.48
CA SER A 48 7.54 4.14 -6.62
C SER A 48 6.27 4.03 -7.48
N GLU A 49 5.49 2.96 -7.35
CA GLU A 49 4.21 2.76 -8.03
C GLU A 49 3.01 3.23 -7.18
N GLY A 50 3.27 3.67 -5.94
CA GLY A 50 2.28 4.22 -5.02
C GLY A 50 1.67 3.20 -4.05
N PHE A 51 2.05 1.91 -4.11
CA PHE A 51 1.56 0.91 -3.16
C PHE A 51 2.23 1.08 -1.79
N ILE A 52 1.47 0.85 -0.72
CA ILE A 52 2.00 0.85 0.64
C ILE A 52 2.34 -0.58 1.05
N TRP A 53 3.60 -0.81 1.39
CA TRP A 53 4.10 -2.05 1.93
C TRP A 53 4.20 -1.97 3.45
N VAL A 54 3.65 -2.97 4.13
CA VAL A 54 3.58 -3.05 5.59
C VAL A 54 4.19 -4.37 6.04
N GLY A 55 5.35 -4.29 6.69
CA GLY A 55 5.97 -5.41 7.38
C GLY A 55 5.30 -5.62 8.73
N THR A 56 4.91 -6.87 9.03
CA THR A 56 4.34 -7.24 10.32
C THR A 56 5.10 -8.41 10.94
N LYS A 57 4.70 -8.81 12.16
CA LYS A 57 5.20 -10.04 12.78
C LYS A 57 4.72 -11.31 12.07
N ASN A 58 3.66 -11.23 11.25
CA ASN A 58 3.07 -12.39 10.59
C ASN A 58 2.72 -12.06 9.13
N GLY A 59 3.71 -11.69 8.34
CA GLY A 59 3.61 -11.50 6.89
C GLY A 59 3.96 -10.10 6.43
N LEU A 60 4.28 -10.01 5.14
CA LEU A 60 4.40 -8.77 4.39
C LEU A 60 3.05 -8.45 3.75
N ASN A 61 2.59 -7.21 3.87
CA ASN A 61 1.32 -6.77 3.30
C ASN A 61 1.58 -5.70 2.25
N ARG A 62 0.82 -5.74 1.16
CA ARG A 62 0.78 -4.69 0.14
C ARG A 62 -0.62 -4.11 0.09
N PHE A 63 -0.72 -2.80 0.21
CA PHE A 63 -1.98 -2.06 0.24
C PHE A 63 -2.07 -1.16 -1.00
N ASP A 64 -3.18 -1.27 -1.73
CA ASP A 64 -3.46 -0.50 -2.94
C ASP A 64 -4.34 0.73 -2.70
N GLY A 65 -4.60 1.08 -1.44
CA GLY A 65 -5.56 2.12 -1.04
C GLY A 65 -6.95 1.58 -0.74
N TYR A 66 -7.25 0.32 -1.09
CA TYR A 66 -8.56 -0.30 -0.90
C TYR A 66 -8.47 -1.66 -0.17
N LYS A 67 -7.47 -2.48 -0.50
CA LYS A 67 -7.32 -3.84 0.02
C LYS A 67 -5.86 -4.19 0.30
N PHE A 68 -5.67 -5.11 1.23
CA PHE A 68 -4.38 -5.74 1.49
C PHE A 68 -4.23 -7.04 0.70
N GLU A 69 -3.05 -7.22 0.11
CA GLU A 69 -2.53 -8.49 -0.38
C GLU A 69 -1.43 -8.96 0.59
N VAL A 70 -1.51 -10.20 1.07
CA VAL A 70 -0.63 -10.73 2.10
C VAL A 70 0.33 -11.77 1.51
N PHE A 71 1.61 -11.63 1.82
CA PHE A 71 2.67 -12.59 1.51
C PHE A 71 3.17 -13.20 2.81
N THR A 72 3.15 -14.54 2.88
CA THR A 72 3.64 -15.31 4.03
C THR A 72 4.68 -16.33 3.60
N SER A 73 5.30 -16.98 4.57
CA SER A 73 6.14 -18.16 4.38
C SER A 73 5.28 -19.37 4.03
N ASP A 74 5.76 -20.16 3.08
CA ASP A 74 5.15 -21.43 2.70
C ASP A 74 6.28 -22.44 2.40
N PRO A 75 6.39 -23.53 3.18
CA PRO A 75 7.44 -24.52 2.99
C PRO A 75 7.31 -25.29 1.65
N TYR A 76 6.15 -25.26 1.01
CA TYR A 76 5.89 -25.94 -0.27
C TYR A 76 5.97 -25.00 -1.48
N ASN A 77 6.22 -23.71 -1.27
CA ASN A 77 6.35 -22.72 -2.33
C ASN A 77 7.71 -22.03 -2.26
N GLU A 78 8.56 -22.30 -3.26
CA GLU A 78 9.90 -21.71 -3.37
C GLU A 78 9.89 -20.19 -3.57
N PHE A 79 8.77 -19.62 -4.04
CA PHE A 79 8.60 -18.18 -4.29
C PHE A 79 7.91 -17.43 -3.14
N SER A 80 7.97 -17.98 -1.92
CA SER A 80 7.39 -17.39 -0.70
C SER A 80 8.46 -16.90 0.28
N LEU A 81 8.05 -16.14 1.31
CA LEU A 81 8.98 -15.61 2.32
C LEU A 81 9.75 -16.73 3.04
N SER A 82 10.99 -16.43 3.45
CA SER A 82 11.75 -17.32 4.33
C SER A 82 11.23 -17.33 5.77
N ASN A 83 10.62 -16.23 6.23
CA ASN A 83 10.02 -16.09 7.56
C ASN A 83 8.98 -14.96 7.53
N ASP A 84 7.93 -15.07 8.36
CA ASP A 84 6.82 -14.12 8.39
C ASP A 84 7.11 -12.85 9.22
N PHE A 85 8.13 -12.86 10.06
CA PHE A 85 8.48 -11.71 10.87
C PHE A 85 9.36 -10.76 10.07
N ILE A 86 8.74 -9.74 9.46
CA ILE A 86 9.43 -8.69 8.73
C ILE A 86 10.02 -7.69 9.72
N ASN A 87 11.25 -7.23 9.51
CA ASN A 87 11.86 -6.21 10.38
C ASN A 87 12.27 -4.93 9.63
N ASP A 88 12.47 -4.98 8.31
CA ASP A 88 12.79 -3.81 7.50
C ASP A 88 12.41 -4.04 6.03
N LEU A 89 12.21 -2.94 5.30
CA LEU A 89 11.82 -2.90 3.90
C LEU A 89 12.60 -1.84 3.13
N SER A 90 13.02 -2.15 1.91
CA SER A 90 13.65 -1.17 1.01
C SER A 90 13.32 -1.46 -0.45
N GLU A 91 13.11 -0.41 -1.25
CA GLU A 91 12.87 -0.55 -2.69
C GLU A 91 14.19 -0.45 -3.48
N TYR A 92 14.32 -1.28 -4.50
CA TYR A 92 15.38 -1.22 -5.50
C TYR A 92 14.80 -1.50 -6.90
N GLY A 93 14.40 -0.44 -7.60
CA GLY A 93 13.78 -0.54 -8.92
C GLY A 93 12.50 -1.38 -8.89
N ASP A 94 12.48 -2.47 -9.65
CA ASP A 94 11.33 -3.39 -9.71
C ASP A 94 11.24 -4.37 -8.52
N TYR A 95 12.16 -4.25 -7.57
CA TYR A 95 12.31 -5.17 -6.46
C TYR A 95 12.08 -4.49 -5.11
N LEU A 96 11.61 -5.29 -4.16
CA LEU A 96 11.56 -4.96 -2.75
C LEU A 96 12.52 -5.90 -2.01
N LEU A 97 13.47 -5.32 -1.28
CA LEU A 97 14.31 -6.01 -0.32
C LEU A 97 13.53 -6.13 0.99
N VAL A 98 13.35 -7.36 1.46
CA VAL A 98 12.52 -7.69 2.62
C VAL A 98 13.38 -8.46 3.60
N SER A 99 13.82 -7.80 4.68
CA SER A 99 14.57 -8.48 5.73
C SER A 99 13.59 -9.15 6.69
N THR A 100 13.91 -10.39 7.07
CA THR A 100 13.12 -11.15 8.01
C THR A 100 13.94 -11.56 9.22
N VAL A 101 13.30 -11.61 10.38
CA VAL A 101 13.94 -12.10 11.60
C VAL A 101 14.22 -13.59 11.42
N TRP A 102 15.49 -13.98 11.63
CA TRP A 102 16.02 -15.35 11.48
C TRP A 102 15.98 -15.95 10.05
N GLY A 103 15.22 -15.38 9.12
CA GLY A 103 15.11 -15.85 7.73
C GLY A 103 16.00 -15.12 6.73
N GLY A 104 16.77 -14.11 7.17
CA GLY A 104 17.71 -13.39 6.32
C GLY A 104 17.05 -12.40 5.36
N LEU A 105 17.63 -12.23 4.18
CA LEU A 105 17.16 -11.28 3.17
C LEU A 105 16.31 -11.99 2.10
N ASN A 106 15.15 -11.43 1.79
CA ASN A 106 14.31 -11.84 0.68
C ASN A 106 14.28 -10.73 -0.38
N ILE A 107 14.13 -11.09 -1.65
CA ILE A 107 13.94 -10.18 -2.77
C ILE A 107 12.59 -10.48 -3.40
N LEU A 108 11.64 -9.56 -3.30
CA LEU A 108 10.35 -9.65 -3.95
C LEU A 108 10.38 -8.88 -5.28
N HIS A 109 10.04 -9.53 -6.38
CA HIS A 109 9.79 -8.85 -7.65
C HIS A 109 8.35 -8.32 -7.67
N LYS A 110 8.16 -6.99 -7.64
CA LYS A 110 6.84 -6.34 -7.45
C LYS A 110 5.77 -6.80 -8.44
N LYS A 111 6.12 -6.84 -9.73
CA LYS A 111 5.19 -7.23 -10.82
C LYS A 111 4.83 -8.72 -10.83
N THR A 112 5.82 -9.61 -10.71
CA THR A 112 5.58 -11.06 -10.78
C THR A 112 5.15 -11.64 -9.44
N LYS A 113 5.33 -10.89 -8.36
CA LYS A 113 5.01 -11.27 -6.98
C LYS A 113 5.80 -12.48 -6.46
N ARG A 114 6.92 -12.80 -7.11
CA ARG A 114 7.81 -13.89 -6.71
C ARG A 114 8.82 -13.39 -5.71
N ILE A 115 9.03 -14.17 -4.65
CA ILE A 115 10.00 -13.89 -3.59
C ILE A 115 11.18 -14.85 -3.73
N TYR A 116 12.39 -14.32 -3.78
CA TYR A 116 13.63 -15.08 -3.82
C TYR A 116 14.35 -14.94 -2.48
N ARG A 117 14.63 -16.07 -1.83
CA ARG A 117 15.32 -16.11 -0.53
C ARG A 117 16.82 -16.09 -0.77
N ILE A 118 17.53 -15.12 -0.17
CA ILE A 118 18.99 -15.12 -0.14
C ILE A 118 19.42 -15.86 1.13
N LEU A 119 19.86 -17.10 0.96
CA LEU A 119 20.47 -17.88 2.04
C LEU A 119 21.92 -17.41 2.20
N LEU A 120 22.25 -16.86 3.37
CA LEU A 120 23.64 -16.58 3.80
C LEU A 120 24.16 -17.74 4.66
#